data_AF-A0AAX2JBH0-F1
#
_entry.id   AF-A0AAX2JBH0-F1
#
_cell.length_a   1.000
_cell.length_b   1.000
_cell.length_c   1.000
_cell.angle_alpha   90.00
_cell.angle_beta   90.00
_cell.angle_gamma   90.00
#
_symmetry.space_group_name_H-M   'P 1'
#
loop_
_entity.id
_entity.type
_entity.pdbx_description
1 polymer ?
#
loop_
_entity_poly.entity_id
_entity_poly.type
_entity_poly.pdbx_seq_one_letter_code
_entity_poly.pdbx_strand_id
1 'polypeptide(L)'
;MFRSLIIFALTFLLVVFGLEYLMPPFGTIVYLNPVEIVGSITYSIAYVTGMSVKLSMFLAIAFISIIPLIVVIAVNRICKKKKKRRF
;
A
#
# COMPACT_ATOMS: atom_id res chain seq x y z
N MET A 1 14.69 -0.15 -13.10
CA MET A 1 14.22 0.83 -12.09
C MET A 1 12.79 1.30 -12.39
N PHE A 2 12.53 1.93 -13.54
CA PHE A 2 11.20 2.46 -13.88
C PHE A 2 10.06 1.43 -13.80
N ARG A 3 10.26 0.21 -14.30
CA ARG A 3 9.26 -0.88 -14.23
C ARG A 3 8.91 -1.26 -12.79
N SER A 4 9.88 -1.29 -11.89
CA SER A 4 9.67 -1.65 -10.48
C SER A 4 8.89 -0.54 -9.75
N LEU A 5 9.14 0.73 -10.08
CA LEU A 5 8.38 1.87 -9.55
C LEU A 5 6.92 1.84 -10.02
N ILE A 6 6.66 1.54 -11.29
CA ILE A 6 5.28 1.41 -11.81
C ILE A 6 4.54 0.28 -11.10
N ILE A 7 5.18 -0.89 -10.94
CA ILE A 7 4.58 -2.02 -10.23
C ILE A 7 4.30 -1.65 -8.77
N PHE A 8 5.23 -0.94 -8.12
CA PHE A 8 5.03 -0.46 -6.75
C PHE A 8 3.83 0.48 -6.67
N ALA A 9 3.75 1.51 -7.51
CA ALA A 9 2.67 2.48 -7.50
C ALA A 9 1.30 1.83 -7.77
N LEU A 10 1.22 0.92 -8.76
CA LEU A 10 -0.01 0.20 -9.07
C LEU A 10 -0.45 -0.71 -7.93
N THR A 11 0.47 -1.47 -7.35
CA THR A 11 0.14 -2.37 -6.22
C THR A 11 -0.19 -1.59 -4.97
N PHE A 12 0.47 -0.46 -4.71
CA PHE A 12 0.16 0.43 -3.60
C PHE A 12 -1.27 0.98 -3.72
N LEU A 13 -1.63 1.54 -4.88
CA LEU A 13 -2.99 2.01 -5.11
C LEU A 13 -4.02 0.89 -4.94
N LEU A 14 -3.73 -0.30 -5.50
CA LEU A 14 -4.62 -1.45 -5.41
C LEU A 14 -4.84 -1.92 -3.97
N VAL A 15 -3.80 -1.86 -3.12
CA VAL A 15 -3.91 -2.18 -1.69
C VAL A 15 -4.71 -1.10 -0.97
N VAL A 16 -4.46 0.19 -1.23
CA VAL A 16 -5.21 1.29 -0.60
C VAL A 16 -6.70 1.21 -0.92
N PHE A 17 -7.07 1.06 -2.20
CA PHE A 17 -8.47 0.90 -2.60
C PHE A 17 -9.06 -0.44 -2.12
N GLY A 18 -8.26 -1.50 -2.07
CA GLY A 18 -8.68 -2.79 -1.53
C GLY A 18 -8.99 -2.74 -0.03
N LEU A 19 -8.25 -1.95 0.74
CA LEU A 19 -8.50 -1.76 2.17
C LEU A 19 -9.82 -1.01 2.42
N GLU A 20 -10.09 0.04 1.64
CA GLU A 20 -11.38 0.75 1.65
C GLU A 20 -12.53 -0.22 1.35
N TYR A 21 -12.37 -1.09 0.35
CA TYR A 21 -13.38 -2.09 -0.01
C TYR A 21 -13.61 -3.16 1.07
N LEU A 22 -12.55 -3.59 1.79
CA LEU A 22 -12.60 -4.72 2.72
C LEU A 22 -12.98 -4.37 4.17
N MET A 23 -12.79 -3.13 4.62
CA MET A 23 -13.13 -2.72 6.00
C MET A 23 -14.51 -2.03 6.07
N PRO A 24 -15.53 -2.56 6.77
CA PRO A 24 -16.68 -1.75 7.17
C PRO A 24 -16.27 -0.71 8.24
N PRO A 25 -16.74 0.55 8.20
CA PRO A 25 -17.82 1.13 7.39
C PRO A 25 -17.40 1.67 6.01
N PHE A 26 -16.15 1.47 5.59
CA PHE A 26 -15.56 1.95 4.33
C PHE A 26 -16.03 1.21 3.07
N GLY A 27 -16.80 0.13 3.22
CA GLY A 27 -17.36 -0.71 2.14
C GLY A 27 -18.43 -0.05 1.23
N THR A 28 -18.45 1.28 1.12
CA THR A 28 -19.33 2.03 0.20
C THR A 28 -18.57 2.87 -0.84
N ILE A 29 -17.23 2.82 -0.87
CA ILE A 29 -16.40 3.73 -1.68
C ILE A 29 -16.70 5.18 -1.25
N VAL A 30 -16.59 5.47 0.06
CA VAL A 30 -16.80 6.83 0.57
C VAL A 30 -15.67 7.74 0.09
N TYR A 31 -14.45 7.21 0.09
CA TYR A 31 -13.27 7.91 -0.38
C TYR A 31 -12.83 7.40 -1.74
N LEU A 32 -13.00 8.23 -2.77
CA LEU A 32 -12.47 8.00 -4.12
C LEU A 32 -11.00 8.43 -4.25
N ASN A 33 -10.49 9.17 -3.25
CA ASN A 33 -9.15 9.71 -3.23
C ASN A 33 -8.24 8.87 -2.32
N PRO A 34 -7.15 8.26 -2.83
CA PRO A 34 -6.27 7.42 -2.02
C PRO A 34 -5.58 8.17 -0.88
N VAL A 35 -5.42 9.49 -0.99
CA VAL A 35 -4.88 10.32 0.10
C VAL A 35 -5.85 10.38 1.27
N GLU A 36 -7.14 10.51 0.99
CA GLU A 36 -8.19 10.55 2.00
C GLU A 36 -8.36 9.18 2.69
N ILE A 37 -8.25 8.08 1.93
CA ILE A 37 -8.25 6.72 2.49
C ILE A 37 -7.10 6.56 3.49
N VAL A 38 -5.87 6.91 3.09
CA VAL A 38 -4.70 6.81 3.98
C VAL A 38 -4.83 7.76 5.17
N GLY A 39 -5.39 8.95 4.97
CA GLY A 39 -5.69 9.91 6.03
C GLY A 39 -6.69 9.35 7.03
N SER A 40 -7.77 8.75 6.57
CA SER A 40 -8.79 8.09 7.40
C SER A 40 -8.17 7.00 8.28
N ILE A 41 -7.38 6.09 7.68
CA ILE A 41 -6.66 5.04 8.40
C ILE A 41 -5.70 5.65 9.43
N THR A 42 -5.01 6.72 9.07
CA THR A 42 -4.10 7.45 9.96
C THR A 42 -4.82 8.00 11.18
N TYR A 43 -5.98 8.64 10.99
CA TYR A 43 -6.79 9.17 12.09
C TYR A 43 -7.35 8.04 12.96
N SER A 44 -7.79 6.92 12.37
CA SER A 44 -8.22 5.75 13.13
C SER A 44 -7.10 5.20 14.00
N ILE A 45 -5.87 5.07 13.47
CA ILE A 45 -4.72 4.61 14.24
C ILE A 45 -4.40 5.62 15.37
N ALA A 46 -4.35 6.91 15.05
CA ALA A 46 -4.09 7.97 16.05
C ALA A 46 -5.12 7.95 17.19
N TYR A 47 -6.39 7.78 16.85
CA TYR A 47 -7.48 7.70 17.81
C TYR A 47 -7.37 6.48 18.73
N VAL A 48 -7.08 5.30 18.18
CA VAL A 48 -6.97 4.05 18.97
C VAL A 48 -5.70 4.03 19.83
N THR A 49 -4.60 4.58 19.33
CA THR A 49 -3.28 4.51 20.02
C THR A 49 -2.98 5.72 20.89
N GLY A 50 -3.74 6.81 20.76
CA GLY A 50 -3.45 8.09 21.43
C GLY A 50 -2.18 8.79 20.93
N MET A 51 -1.61 8.32 19.81
CA MET A 51 -0.36 8.86 19.25
C MET A 51 -0.60 10.12 18.41
N SER A 52 0.47 10.90 18.18
CA SER A 52 0.39 12.04 17.28
C SER A 52 0.08 11.60 15.84
N VAL A 53 -0.76 12.36 15.14
CA VAL A 53 -1.20 12.08 13.75
C VAL A 53 -0.01 11.86 12.81
N LYS A 54 1.09 12.62 12.99
CA LYS A 54 2.32 12.46 12.19
C LYS A 54 2.93 11.06 12.32
N LEU A 55 2.96 10.52 13.54
CA LEU A 55 3.56 9.21 13.81
C LEU A 55 2.64 8.09 13.34
N SER A 56 1.33 8.24 13.54
CA SER A 56 0.30 7.35 13.00
C SER A 56 0.30 7.31 11.48
N MET A 57 0.56 8.44 10.82
CA MET A 57 0.65 8.53 9.36
C MET A 57 1.83 7.71 8.82
N PHE A 58 2.99 7.86 9.48
CA PHE A 58 4.18 7.09 9.13
C PHE A 58 3.92 5.59 9.30
N LEU A 59 3.29 5.19 10.41
CA LEU A 59 2.92 3.80 10.67
C LEU A 59 1.95 3.26 9.62
N ALA A 60 0.90 4.01 9.29
CA ALA A 60 -0.09 3.62 8.28
C ALA A 60 0.56 3.38 6.91
N ILE A 61 1.37 4.35 6.45
CA ILE A 61 2.06 4.26 5.16
C ILE A 61 3.05 3.10 5.17
N ALA A 62 3.84 2.96 6.24
CA ALA A 62 4.80 1.86 6.36
C ALA A 62 4.10 0.51 6.27
N PHE A 63 2.99 0.33 6.98
CA PHE A 63 2.23 -0.92 7.01
C PHE A 63 1.61 -1.27 5.65
N ILE A 64 0.94 -0.30 5.02
CA ILE A 64 0.31 -0.47 3.69
C ILE A 64 1.38 -0.79 2.63
N SER A 65 2.56 -0.18 2.74
CA SER A 65 3.66 -0.33 1.77
C SER A 65 4.34 -1.70 1.79
N ILE A 66 4.15 -2.50 2.84
CA ILE A 66 4.76 -3.84 2.97
C ILE A 66 4.34 -4.74 1.81
N ILE A 67 3.03 -4.79 1.50
CA ILE A 67 2.49 -5.67 0.45
C ILE A 67 3.05 -5.29 -0.93
N PRO A 68 2.98 -4.03 -1.39
CA PRO A 68 3.62 -3.58 -2.63
C PRO A 68 5.12 -3.90 -2.71
N LEU A 69 5.85 -3.71 -1.60
CA LEU A 69 7.28 -4.03 -1.53
C LEU A 69 7.55 -5.51 -1.79
N ILE A 70 6.80 -6.40 -1.14
CA ILE A 70 6.93 -7.85 -1.32
C ILE A 70 6.66 -8.23 -2.78
N VAL A 71 5.61 -7.68 -3.39
CA VAL A 71 5.27 -7.93 -4.79
C VAL A 71 6.39 -7.48 -5.73
N VAL A 72 6.93 -6.28 -5.54
CA VAL A 72 8.04 -5.77 -6.36
C VAL A 72 9.28 -6.64 -6.23
N ILE A 73 9.63 -7.08 -5.02
CA ILE A 73 10.77 -7.98 -4.78
C ILE A 73 10.54 -9.32 -5.48
N ALA A 74 9.35 -9.90 -5.37
CA ALA A 74 8.99 -11.16 -6.00
C ALA A 74 9.07 -11.06 -7.53
N VAL A 75 8.45 -10.04 -8.13
CA VAL A 75 8.49 -9.82 -9.58
C VAL A 75 9.92 -9.62 -10.07
N ASN A 76 10.71 -8.80 -9.37
CA ASN A 76 12.12 -8.59 -9.73
C ASN A 76 12.94 -9.89 -9.67
N ARG A 77 12.71 -10.75 -8.66
CA ARG A 77 13.37 -12.06 -8.56
C ARG A 77 12.97 -12.98 -9.71
N ILE A 78 11.69 -13.03 -10.08
CA ILE A 78 11.19 -13.84 -11.20
C ILE A 78 11.79 -13.37 -12.53
N CYS A 79 11.80 -12.06 -12.78
CA CYS A 79 12.40 -11.48 -13.99
C CYS A 79 13.90 -11.78 -14.09
N LYS A 80 14.66 -11.73 -12.98
CA LYS A 80 16.07 -12.13 -12.95
C LYS A 80 16.26 -13.62 -13.26
N LYS A 81 15.43 -14.51 -12.68
CA LYS A 81 15.47 -15.95 -12.97
C LYS A 81 15.17 -16.25 -14.44
N LYS A 82 14.20 -15.57 -15.05
CA LYS A 82 13.87 -15.72 -16.49
C LYS A 82 15.01 -15.26 -17.41
N LYS A 83 15.74 -14.19 -17.05
CA LYS A 83 16.93 -13.77 -17.80
C LYS A 83 18.04 -14.82 -17.77
N LYS A 84 18.30 -15.43 -16.61
CA LYS A 84 19.35 -16.46 -16.44
C LYS A 84 19.10 -17.79 -17.17
N ARG A 85 17.84 -18.11 -17.51
CA ARG A 85 17.50 -19.33 -18.28
C ARG A 85 17.49 -19.12 -19.79
N ARG A 86 17.59 -17.86 -20.25
CA ARG A 86 17.60 -17.49 -21.66
C ARG A 86 19.02 -17.34 -22.23
N PHE A 87 20.02 -17.40 -21.36
CA PHE A 87 21.45 -17.53 -21.67
C PHE A 87 21.87 -18.91 -21.19
#